data_AF-F9GBW5-F1
#
_entry.id   AF-F9GBW5-F1
#
_cell.length_a   1.000
_cell.length_b   1.000
_cell.length_c   1.000
_cell.angle_alpha   90.00
_cell.angle_beta   90.00
_cell.angle_gamma   90.00
#
_symmetry.space_group_name_H-M   'P 1'
#
loop_
_entity.id
_entity.type
_entity.pdbx_description
1 polymer ?
#
loop_
_entity_poly.entity_id
_entity_poly.type
_entity_poly.pdbx_seq_one_letter_code
_entity_poly.pdbx_strand_id
1 'polypeptide(L)'
;MATGEDVWDSLLEKEQKSVWDETERNFWVNLRSKKDAENKRIEKDFQLSINEVRLKLSDLTGQRSQLEETQSRLARELAKVEAELARTTDECEKKASRLERIEQDYRASRQKRTEMLHDIWFKMRRFFRQKRGEDPDAPDHLGPESEGIVLPEMLSELSLGFIGPTPRVEPTNGTAVVAGRPEEEEEEEDED
;
A
#
# COMPACT_ATOMS: atom_id res chain seq x y z
N MET A 1 -87.48 -34.63 -31.18
CA MET A 1 -86.14 -34.06 -30.89
C MET A 1 -85.15 -35.18 -31.13
N ALA A 2 -84.58 -35.25 -32.33
CA ALA A 2 -83.54 -36.23 -32.65
C ALA A 2 -82.27 -35.80 -31.92
N THR A 3 -81.80 -36.64 -31.02
CA THR A 3 -80.55 -36.46 -30.28
C THR A 3 -79.38 -36.52 -31.26
N GLY A 4 -78.25 -35.90 -30.90
CA GLY A 4 -77.12 -35.70 -31.82
C GLY A 4 -76.62 -36.97 -32.53
N GLU A 5 -76.84 -38.16 -31.97
CA GLU A 5 -76.53 -39.47 -32.58
C GLU A 5 -77.37 -39.80 -33.84
N ASP A 6 -78.66 -39.43 -33.90
CA ASP A 6 -79.55 -39.73 -35.04
C ASP A 6 -79.16 -38.98 -36.33
N VAL A 7 -78.48 -37.83 -36.19
CA VAL A 7 -78.03 -37.00 -37.31
C VAL A 7 -76.75 -37.58 -37.94
N TRP A 8 -75.91 -38.25 -37.14
CA TRP A 8 -74.70 -38.91 -37.62
C TRP A 8 -75.05 -40.18 -38.39
N ASP A 9 -75.94 -41.02 -37.87
CA ASP A 9 -76.36 -42.28 -38.50
C ASP A 9 -77.16 -42.09 -39.81
N SER A 10 -77.57 -40.85 -40.11
CA SER A 10 -78.31 -40.48 -41.33
C SER A 10 -77.41 -40.08 -42.52
N LEU A 11 -76.09 -39.93 -42.32
CA LEU A 11 -75.11 -39.56 -43.36
C LEU A 11 -74.55 -40.79 -44.09
N LEU A 12 -74.29 -40.69 -45.40
CA LEU A 12 -73.57 -41.75 -46.12
C LEU A 12 -72.15 -41.91 -45.54
N GLU A 13 -71.66 -43.14 -45.39
CA GLU A 13 -70.31 -43.46 -44.84
C GLU A 13 -69.17 -42.63 -45.48
N LYS A 14 -69.30 -42.28 -46.76
CA LYS A 14 -68.33 -41.41 -47.47
C LYS A 14 -68.28 -39.99 -46.92
N GLU A 15 -69.42 -39.43 -46.54
CA GLU A 15 -69.52 -38.07 -46.00
C GLU A 15 -69.02 -38.05 -44.55
N GLN A 16 -69.37 -39.06 -43.74
CA GLN A 16 -68.80 -39.24 -42.41
C GLN A 16 -67.27 -39.33 -42.45
N LYS A 17 -66.71 -40.15 -43.35
CA LYS A 17 -65.26 -40.27 -43.51
C LYS A 17 -64.59 -38.96 -43.91
N SER A 18 -65.21 -38.21 -44.84
CA SER A 18 -64.71 -36.90 -45.26
C SER A 18 -64.67 -35.89 -44.11
N VAL A 19 -65.67 -35.89 -43.23
CA VAL A 19 -65.71 -35.01 -42.05
C VAL A 19 -64.59 -35.36 -41.06
N TRP A 20 -64.33 -36.65 -40.85
CA TRP A 20 -63.23 -37.11 -39.99
C TRP A 20 -61.85 -36.80 -40.56
N ASP A 21 -61.63 -37.03 -41.86
CA ASP A 21 -60.37 -36.71 -42.54
C ASP A 21 -60.06 -35.20 -42.46
N GLU A 22 -61.08 -34.35 -42.61
CA GLU A 22 -60.95 -32.89 -42.47
C GLU A 22 -60.74 -32.45 -41.02
N THR A 23 -61.43 -33.08 -40.06
CA THR A 23 -61.26 -32.82 -38.62
C THR A 23 -59.85 -33.19 -38.16
N GLU A 24 -59.35 -34.35 -38.58
CA GLU A 24 -58.00 -34.80 -38.27
C GLU A 24 -56.95 -33.87 -38.89
N ARG A 25 -57.12 -33.49 -40.16
CA ARG A 25 -56.22 -32.53 -40.83
C ARG A 25 -56.16 -31.21 -40.06
N ASN A 26 -57.31 -30.66 -39.69
CA ASN A 26 -57.40 -29.41 -38.93
C ASN A 26 -56.81 -29.54 -37.53
N PHE A 27 -57.03 -30.68 -36.85
CA PHE A 27 -56.42 -30.97 -35.55
C PHE A 27 -54.88 -30.92 -35.64
N TRP A 28 -54.28 -31.63 -36.59
CA TRP A 28 -52.84 -31.68 -36.74
C TRP A 28 -52.24 -30.33 -37.15
N VAL A 29 -52.91 -29.57 -38.02
CA VAL A 29 -52.47 -28.22 -38.40
C VAL A 29 -52.50 -27.28 -37.19
N ASN A 30 -53.57 -27.29 -36.41
CA ASN A 30 -53.72 -26.44 -35.23
C ASN A 30 -52.71 -26.82 -34.13
N LEU A 31 -52.53 -28.12 -33.87
CA LEU A 31 -51.57 -28.61 -32.89
C LEU A 31 -50.14 -28.22 -33.27
N ARG A 32 -49.74 -28.43 -34.54
CA ARG A 32 -48.42 -28.00 -35.02
C ARG A 32 -48.23 -26.50 -34.87
N SER A 33 -49.22 -25.69 -35.30
CA SER A 33 -49.14 -24.23 -35.18
C SER A 33 -48.98 -23.77 -33.73
N LYS A 34 -49.75 -24.33 -32.80
CA LYS A 34 -49.65 -24.03 -31.36
C LYS A 34 -48.30 -24.43 -30.79
N LYS A 35 -47.82 -25.64 -31.11
CA LYS A 35 -46.54 -26.15 -30.60
C LYS A 35 -45.35 -25.41 -31.20
N ASP A 36 -45.41 -25.02 -32.47
CA ASP A 36 -44.38 -24.19 -33.09
C ASP A 36 -44.31 -22.80 -32.45
N ALA A 37 -45.47 -22.20 -32.11
CA ALA A 37 -45.50 -20.92 -31.40
C ALA A 37 -44.92 -21.03 -29.98
N GLU A 38 -45.29 -22.08 -29.24
CA GLU A 38 -44.76 -22.38 -27.91
C GLU A 38 -43.24 -22.59 -27.97
N ASN A 39 -42.76 -23.45 -28.87
CA ASN A 39 -41.33 -23.72 -29.05
C ASN A 39 -40.55 -22.48 -29.45
N LYS A 40 -41.07 -21.65 -30.36
CA LYS A 40 -40.42 -20.39 -30.75
C LYS A 40 -40.30 -19.43 -29.58
N ARG A 41 -41.27 -19.41 -28.67
CA ARG A 41 -41.20 -18.59 -27.46
C ARG A 41 -40.16 -19.13 -26.49
N ILE A 42 -40.19 -20.42 -26.20
CA ILE A 42 -39.21 -21.09 -25.32
C ILE A 42 -37.79 -20.87 -25.84
N GLU A 43 -37.56 -21.05 -27.14
CA GLU A 43 -36.25 -20.86 -27.76
C GLU A 43 -35.78 -19.40 -27.63
N LYS A 44 -36.66 -18.43 -27.89
CA LYS A 44 -36.31 -17.01 -27.70
C LYS A 44 -35.94 -16.68 -26.26
N ASP A 45 -36.73 -17.16 -25.30
CA ASP A 45 -36.49 -16.91 -23.88
C ASP A 45 -35.14 -17.56 -23.45
N PHE A 46 -34.86 -18.77 -23.92
CA PHE A 46 -33.57 -19.44 -23.72
C PHE A 46 -32.41 -18.64 -24.33
N GLN A 47 -32.53 -18.18 -25.58
CA GLN A 47 -31.51 -17.39 -26.25
C GLN A 47 -31.25 -16.05 -25.55
N LEU A 48 -32.28 -15.40 -25.02
CA LEU A 48 -32.10 -14.19 -24.22
C LEU A 48 -31.34 -14.50 -22.92
N SER A 49 -31.75 -15.54 -22.20
CA SER A 49 -31.12 -15.93 -20.94
C SER A 49 -29.64 -16.33 -21.12
N ILE A 50 -29.31 -17.11 -22.15
CA ILE A 50 -27.93 -17.55 -22.37
C ILE A 50 -27.03 -16.39 -22.78
N ASN A 51 -27.53 -15.45 -23.59
CA ASN A 51 -26.77 -14.28 -24.01
C ASN A 51 -26.54 -13.32 -22.84
N GLU A 52 -27.53 -13.12 -21.98
CA GLU A 52 -27.36 -12.32 -20.76
C GLU A 52 -26.27 -12.90 -19.86
N VAL A 53 -26.28 -14.21 -19.62
CA VAL A 53 -25.27 -14.88 -18.80
C VAL A 53 -23.88 -14.78 -19.45
N ARG A 54 -23.78 -14.95 -20.77
CA ARG A 54 -22.51 -14.82 -21.51
C ARG A 54 -21.91 -13.43 -21.41
N LEU A 55 -22.74 -12.38 -21.51
CA LEU A 55 -22.29 -10.99 -21.35
C LEU A 55 -21.78 -10.73 -19.93
N LYS A 56 -22.53 -11.14 -18.91
CA LYS A 56 -22.08 -11.00 -17.52
C LYS A 56 -20.77 -11.76 -17.26
N LEU A 57 -20.61 -12.93 -17.87
CA LEU A 57 -19.38 -13.71 -17.75
C LEU A 57 -18.19 -13.00 -18.42
N SER A 58 -18.37 -12.41 -19.61
CA SER A 58 -17.30 -11.64 -20.25
C SER A 58 -16.91 -10.42 -19.44
N ASP A 59 -17.89 -9.71 -18.87
CA ASP A 59 -17.65 -8.52 -18.05
C ASP A 59 -16.86 -8.88 -16.78
N LEU A 60 -17.30 -9.90 -16.05
CA LEU A 60 -16.60 -10.40 -14.86
C LEU A 60 -15.19 -10.91 -15.18
N THR A 61 -15.02 -11.57 -16.32
CA THR A 61 -13.69 -12.03 -16.76
C THR A 61 -12.77 -10.84 -17.03
N GLY A 62 -13.27 -9.78 -17.68
CA GLY A 62 -12.52 -8.55 -17.92
C GLY A 62 -12.13 -7.85 -16.62
N GLN A 63 -13.07 -7.71 -15.68
CA GLN A 63 -12.83 -7.14 -14.36
C GLN A 63 -11.78 -7.95 -13.58
N ARG A 64 -11.85 -9.28 -13.61
CA ARG A 64 -10.87 -10.15 -12.95
C ARG A 64 -9.46 -9.91 -13.50
N SER A 65 -9.30 -9.85 -14.83
CA SER A 65 -7.99 -9.60 -15.44
C SER A 65 -7.41 -8.24 -15.05
N GLN A 66 -8.24 -7.19 -14.99
CA GLN A 66 -7.82 -5.87 -14.53
C GLN A 66 -7.38 -5.90 -13.06
N LEU A 67 -8.12 -6.60 -12.19
CA LEU A 67 -7.76 -6.75 -10.79
C LEU A 67 -6.44 -7.51 -10.63
N GLU A 68 -6.22 -8.59 -11.36
CA GLU A 68 -4.96 -9.35 -11.35
C GLU A 68 -3.77 -8.49 -11.79
N GLU A 69 -3.94 -7.64 -12.81
CA GLU A 69 -2.91 -6.71 -13.26
C GLU A 69 -2.59 -5.66 -12.18
N THR A 70 -3.62 -5.04 -11.59
CA THR A 70 -3.43 -4.06 -10.52
C THR A 70 -2.79 -4.68 -9.28
N GLN A 71 -3.18 -5.90 -8.90
CA GLN A 71 -2.57 -6.66 -7.82
C GLN A 71 -1.08 -6.91 -8.09
N SER A 72 -0.75 -7.35 -9.31
CA SER A 72 0.64 -7.59 -9.71
C SER A 72 1.48 -6.32 -9.71
N ARG A 73 0.89 -5.18 -10.11
CA ARG A 73 1.55 -3.86 -10.05
C ARG A 73 1.79 -3.44 -8.60
N LEU A 74 0.79 -3.54 -7.74
CA LEU A 74 0.91 -3.18 -6.32
C LEU A 74 1.95 -4.05 -5.60
N ALA A 75 2.00 -5.35 -5.89
CA ALA A 75 3.01 -6.25 -5.32
C ALA A 75 4.45 -5.82 -5.68
N ARG A 76 4.67 -5.35 -6.93
CA ARG A 76 5.98 -4.82 -7.35
C ARG A 76 6.35 -3.53 -6.64
N GLU A 77 5.40 -2.61 -6.47
CA GLU A 77 5.66 -1.36 -5.75
C GLU A 77 5.93 -1.61 -4.26
N LEU A 78 5.18 -2.53 -3.64
CA LEU A 78 5.39 -2.93 -2.26
C LEU A 78 6.80 -3.52 -2.06
N ALA A 79 7.23 -4.41 -2.96
CA ALA A 79 8.58 -4.98 -2.92
C ALA A 79 9.69 -3.91 -3.07
N LYS A 80 9.46 -2.85 -3.87
CA LYS A 80 10.43 -1.73 -3.98
C LYS A 80 10.53 -0.95 -2.67
N VAL A 81 9.38 -0.61 -2.07
CA VAL A 81 9.34 0.12 -0.79
C VAL A 81 10.00 -0.70 0.32
N GLU A 82 9.74 -2.01 0.38
CA GLU A 82 10.41 -2.91 1.33
C GLU A 82 11.94 -2.92 1.13
N ALA A 83 12.42 -2.96 -0.12
CA ALA A 83 13.84 -2.92 -0.42
C ALA A 83 14.49 -1.57 -0.04
N GLU A 84 13.81 -0.45 -0.26
CA GLU A 84 14.27 0.88 0.16
C GLU A 84 14.28 1.03 1.68
N LEU A 85 13.27 0.49 2.37
CA LEU A 85 13.21 0.47 3.83
C LEU A 85 14.36 -0.35 4.43
N ALA A 86 14.67 -1.51 3.85
CA ALA A 86 15.82 -2.31 4.28
C ALA A 86 17.14 -1.55 4.10
N ARG A 87 17.35 -0.92 2.94
CA ARG A 87 18.56 -0.13 2.66
C ARG A 87 18.74 1.06 3.61
N THR A 88 17.66 1.79 3.88
CA THR A 88 17.70 2.95 4.79
C THR A 88 17.93 2.51 6.24
N THR A 89 17.36 1.39 6.66
CA THR A 89 17.63 0.79 7.97
C THR A 89 19.10 0.41 8.12
N ASP A 90 19.67 -0.29 7.14
CA ASP A 90 21.10 -0.63 7.11
C ASP A 90 22.00 0.61 7.17
N GLU A 91 21.64 1.68 6.45
CA GLU A 91 22.39 2.93 6.50
C GLU A 91 22.29 3.59 7.88
N CYS A 92 21.10 3.67 8.47
CA CYS A 92 20.89 4.17 9.83
C CYS A 92 21.75 3.42 10.84
N GLU A 93 21.76 2.08 10.81
CA GLU A 93 22.59 1.26 11.69
C GLU A 93 24.09 1.52 11.51
N LYS A 94 24.55 1.65 10.25
CA LYS A 94 25.95 2.00 9.95
C LYS A 94 26.32 3.38 10.49
N LYS A 95 25.44 4.38 10.35
CA LYS A 95 25.68 5.73 10.87
C LYS A 95 25.65 5.74 12.40
N ALA A 96 24.73 5.04 13.03
CA ALA A 96 24.66 4.87 14.49
C ALA A 96 25.95 4.23 15.03
N SER A 97 26.39 3.13 14.43
CA SER A 97 27.64 2.45 14.80
C SER A 97 28.89 3.31 14.55
N ARG A 98 28.85 4.22 13.57
CA ARG A 98 29.93 5.18 13.33
C ARG A 98 29.93 6.31 14.37
N LEU A 99 28.75 6.81 14.73
CA LEU A 99 28.59 7.83 15.75
C LEU A 99 29.09 7.33 17.11
N GLU A 100 28.68 6.12 17.49
CA GLU A 100 29.13 5.48 18.74
C GLU A 100 30.65 5.39 18.82
N ARG A 101 31.31 4.96 17.73
CA ARG A 101 32.78 4.90 17.66
C ARG A 101 33.42 6.28 17.84
N ILE A 102 32.89 7.31 17.17
CA ILE A 102 33.40 8.69 17.31
C ILE A 102 33.27 9.16 18.76
N GLU A 103 32.14 8.90 19.40
CA GLU A 103 31.93 9.27 20.81
C GLU A 103 32.89 8.53 21.75
N GLN A 104 33.09 7.22 21.53
CA GLN A 104 34.03 6.41 22.29
C GLN A 104 35.47 6.92 22.12
N ASP A 105 35.91 7.18 20.89
CA ASP A 105 37.23 7.73 20.57
C ASP A 105 37.44 9.10 21.23
N TYR A 106 36.43 9.97 21.20
CA TYR A 106 36.47 11.27 21.85
C TYR A 106 36.60 11.14 23.38
N ARG A 107 35.79 10.29 24.01
CA ARG A 107 35.85 10.03 25.46
C ARG A 107 37.23 9.49 25.85
N ALA A 108 37.76 8.52 25.10
CA ALA A 108 39.09 7.96 25.35
C ALA A 108 40.20 8.99 25.18
N SER A 109 40.14 9.82 24.13
CA SER A 109 41.11 10.91 23.91
C SER A 109 41.08 11.94 25.05
N ARG A 110 39.87 12.32 25.50
CA ARG A 110 39.67 13.25 26.61
C ARG A 110 40.20 12.69 27.92
N GLN A 111 39.98 11.41 28.20
CA GLN A 111 40.54 10.73 29.36
C GLN A 111 42.07 10.78 29.34
N LYS A 112 42.71 10.40 28.22
CA LYS A 112 44.17 10.46 28.07
C LYS A 112 44.73 11.86 28.28
N ARG A 113 44.06 12.89 27.75
CA ARG A 113 44.46 14.29 27.99
C ARG A 113 44.35 14.67 29.46
N THR A 114 43.29 14.23 30.13
CA THR A 114 43.07 14.48 31.56
C THR A 114 44.20 13.85 32.38
N GLU A 115 44.51 12.57 32.13
CA GLU A 115 45.59 11.83 32.80
C GLU A 115 46.96 12.49 32.56
N MET A 116 47.24 12.91 31.32
CA MET A 116 48.47 13.63 30.97
C MET A 116 48.59 14.97 31.70
N LEU A 117 47.50 15.75 31.78
CA LEU A 117 47.49 17.02 32.51
C LEU A 117 47.72 16.81 34.01
N HIS A 118 47.12 15.77 34.60
CA HIS A 118 47.38 15.40 35.99
C HIS A 118 48.84 14.98 36.22
N ASP A 119 49.43 14.20 35.32
CA ASP A 119 50.85 13.80 35.41
C ASP A 119 51.80 15.00 35.32
N ILE A 120 51.57 15.92 34.36
CA ILE A 120 52.34 17.17 34.24
C ILE A 120 52.19 18.00 35.51
N TRP A 121 50.95 18.21 35.97
CA TRP A 121 50.66 18.98 37.17
C TRP A 121 51.39 18.40 38.38
N PHE A 122 51.31 17.08 38.60
CA PHE A 122 51.97 16.40 39.71
C PHE A 122 53.50 16.58 39.67
N LYS A 123 54.12 16.37 38.49
CA LYS A 123 55.57 16.54 38.29
C LYS A 123 56.01 17.97 38.54
N MET A 124 55.29 18.96 38.00
CA MET A 124 55.62 20.37 38.17
C MET A 124 55.43 20.80 39.63
N ARG A 125 54.36 20.37 40.28
CA ARG A 125 54.09 20.68 41.68
C ARG A 125 55.19 20.16 42.61
N ARG A 126 55.62 18.90 42.42
CA ARG A 126 56.78 18.32 43.12
C ARG A 126 58.05 19.12 42.87
N PHE A 127 58.33 19.47 41.61
CA PHE A 127 59.51 20.26 41.23
C PHE A 127 59.52 21.64 41.91
N PHE A 128 58.41 22.38 41.89
CA PHE A 128 58.33 23.69 42.51
C PHE A 128 58.43 23.63 44.04
N ARG A 129 57.87 22.61 44.71
CA ARG A 129 58.08 22.37 46.15
C ARG A 129 59.56 22.23 46.47
N GLN A 130 60.26 21.36 45.73
CA GLN A 130 61.69 21.14 45.90
C GLN A 130 62.49 22.45 45.74
N LYS A 131 62.11 23.32 44.79
CA LYS A 131 62.76 24.62 44.59
C LYS A 131 62.50 25.63 45.71
N ARG A 132 61.39 25.51 46.43
CA ARG A 132 61.06 26.35 47.60
C ARG A 132 61.66 25.82 48.92
N GLY A 133 62.32 24.66 48.90
CA GLY A 133 62.80 24.00 50.13
C GLY A 133 61.69 23.33 50.94
N GLU A 134 60.51 23.13 50.34
CA GLU A 134 59.41 22.36 50.91
C GLU A 134 59.65 20.85 50.71
N ASP A 135 59.04 20.02 51.55
CA ASP A 135 59.04 18.56 51.36
C ASP A 135 58.35 18.21 50.03
N PRO A 136 59.06 17.62 49.04
CA PRO A 136 58.49 17.30 47.75
C PRO A 136 57.34 16.27 47.82
N ASP A 137 57.33 15.43 48.86
CA ASP A 137 56.39 14.32 49.05
C ASP A 137 55.20 14.68 49.98
N ALA A 138 55.09 15.95 50.40
CA ALA A 138 53.94 16.42 51.16
C ALA A 138 52.63 16.23 50.37
N PRO A 139 51.54 15.75 51.02
CA PRO A 139 50.26 15.51 50.36
C PRO A 139 49.64 16.81 49.84
N ASP A 140 49.38 16.87 48.54
CA ASP A 140 48.71 17.97 47.87
C ASP A 140 47.25 17.59 47.58
N HIS A 141 46.34 18.42 48.07
CA HIS A 141 44.89 18.23 48.00
C HIS A 141 44.25 19.12 46.93
N LEU A 142 45.05 19.92 46.23
CA LEU A 142 44.65 20.67 45.05
C LEU A 142 44.82 19.78 43.80
N GLY A 143 44.02 19.99 42.77
CA GLY A 143 44.21 19.35 41.46
C GLY A 143 44.63 20.36 40.38
N PRO A 144 44.79 19.92 39.13
CA PRO A 144 45.10 20.78 37.99
C PRO A 144 44.15 21.99 37.85
N GLU A 145 42.90 21.82 38.27
CA GLU A 145 41.87 22.86 38.30
C GLU A 145 42.23 24.06 39.20
N SER A 146 43.06 23.89 40.24
CA SER A 146 43.50 25.00 41.09
C SER A 146 44.44 25.96 40.35
N GLU A 147 45.12 25.46 39.31
CA GLU A 147 46.01 26.23 38.43
C GLU A 147 45.27 26.73 37.17
N GLY A 148 43.94 26.59 37.11
CA GLY A 148 43.12 26.97 35.96
C GLY A 148 43.23 26.03 34.76
N ILE A 149 43.84 24.85 34.92
CA ILE A 149 44.01 23.84 33.87
C ILE A 149 42.74 22.99 33.80
N VAL A 150 41.69 23.51 33.16
CA VAL A 150 40.38 22.85 33.04
C VAL A 150 40.08 22.54 31.57
N LEU A 151 39.68 21.30 31.29
CA LEU A 151 39.20 20.90 29.96
C LEU A 151 37.76 21.37 29.76
N PRO A 152 37.37 21.86 28.57
CA PRO A 152 35.99 22.24 28.28
C PRO A 152 35.00 21.14 28.62
N GLU A 153 33.85 21.52 29.17
CA GLU A 153 32.78 20.59 29.55
C GLU A 153 32.25 19.82 28.32
N MET A 154 31.79 18.59 28.52
CA MET A 154 31.25 17.78 27.42
C MET A 154 30.09 18.55 26.78
N LEU A 155 30.07 18.65 25.45
CA LEU A 155 28.87 19.08 24.73
C LEU A 155 27.81 17.97 24.88
N SER A 156 27.06 18.01 25.97
CA SER A 156 26.01 17.04 26.32
C SER A 156 24.88 16.97 25.28
N GLU A 157 24.82 17.91 24.35
CA GLU A 157 23.73 18.08 23.38
C GLU A 157 23.71 17.02 22.25
N LEU A 158 24.81 16.31 22.00
CA LEU A 158 24.86 15.34 20.89
C LEU A 158 24.27 13.96 21.23
N SER A 159 24.06 13.66 22.53
CA SER A 159 23.64 12.32 22.99
C SER A 159 22.11 12.13 23.05
N LEU A 160 21.30 13.20 23.07
CA LEU A 160 19.87 13.11 23.41
C LEU A 160 18.92 13.23 22.19
N GLY A 161 19.40 13.73 21.05
CA GLY A 161 18.54 14.12 19.93
C GLY A 161 18.11 13.02 18.96
N PHE A 162 18.77 11.85 18.96
CA PHE A 162 18.53 10.81 17.92
C PHE A 162 17.90 9.51 18.44
N ILE A 163 17.75 9.37 19.76
CA ILE A 163 17.09 8.21 20.40
C ILE A 163 15.61 8.56 20.67
N GLY A 164 14.91 9.03 19.65
CA GLY A 164 13.46 9.16 19.67
C GLY A 164 12.91 8.29 18.55
N PRO A 165 11.85 7.48 18.77
CA PRO A 165 11.21 6.82 17.66
C PRO A 165 10.79 7.90 16.66
N THR A 166 11.24 7.77 15.41
CA THR A 166 10.77 8.58 14.29
C THR A 166 9.25 8.66 14.39
N PRO A 167 8.63 9.86 14.45
CA PRO A 167 7.18 9.96 14.57
C PRO A 167 6.57 9.18 13.41
N ARG A 168 5.79 8.16 13.78
CA ARG A 168 5.05 7.31 12.85
C ARG A 168 4.13 8.22 12.05
N VAL A 169 4.49 8.51 10.80
CA VAL A 169 3.59 9.15 9.86
C VAL A 169 2.49 8.13 9.58
N GLU A 170 1.30 8.38 10.12
CA GLU A 170 0.13 7.60 9.77
C GLU A 170 -0.12 7.75 8.25
N PRO A 171 -0.39 6.66 7.52
CA PRO A 171 -0.83 6.78 6.15
C PRO A 171 -2.19 7.48 6.16
N THR A 172 -2.21 8.76 5.79
CA THR A 172 -3.45 9.49 5.59
C THR A 172 -4.22 8.82 4.45
N ASN A 173 -5.26 8.08 4.80
CA ASN A 173 -6.26 7.60 3.85
C ASN A 173 -6.74 8.79 3.02
N GLY A 174 -6.70 8.61 1.71
CA GLY A 174 -6.80 9.69 0.74
C GLY A 174 -8.07 10.52 0.85
N THR A 175 -7.92 11.81 0.56
CA THR A 175 -8.86 12.58 -0.25
C THR A 175 -8.05 13.71 -0.86
N ALA A 176 -7.74 13.60 -2.15
CA ALA A 176 -7.20 14.70 -2.93
C ALA A 176 -8.27 15.79 -3.00
N VAL A 177 -8.14 16.83 -2.19
CA VAL A 177 -8.79 18.11 -2.47
C VAL A 177 -7.94 18.77 -3.55
N VAL A 178 -8.47 18.74 -4.77
CA VAL A 178 -8.05 19.58 -5.88
C VAL A 178 -8.18 21.03 -5.42
N ALA A 179 -7.05 21.64 -5.06
CA ALA A 179 -6.95 23.09 -4.91
C ALA A 179 -6.81 23.68 -6.32
N GLY A 180 -7.74 24.57 -6.66
CA GLY A 180 -7.88 25.18 -7.97
C GLY A 180 -6.61 25.87 -8.46
N ARG A 181 -6.35 25.67 -9.74
CA ARG A 181 -5.49 26.45 -10.63
C ARG A 181 -5.79 27.95 -10.50
N PRO A 182 -4.80 28.84 -10.31
CA PRO A 182 -4.95 30.22 -10.78
C PRO A 182 -4.69 30.24 -12.29
N GLU A 183 -5.63 30.82 -13.02
CA GLU A 183 -5.47 31.23 -14.41
C GLU A 183 -4.31 32.23 -14.47
N GLU A 184 -3.27 31.92 -15.26
CA GLU A 184 -2.27 32.91 -15.65
C GLU A 184 -2.80 33.65 -16.87
N GLU A 185 -2.73 34.96 -16.76
CA GLU A 185 -3.28 36.00 -17.62
C GLU A 185 -2.66 35.94 -19.02
N GLU A 186 -3.49 36.08 -20.05
CA GLU A 186 -3.04 36.32 -21.43
C GLU A 186 -2.43 37.73 -21.49
N GLU A 187 -1.11 37.82 -21.69
CA GLU A 187 -0.47 39.07 -22.11
C GLU A 187 -0.74 39.27 -23.60
N GLU A 188 -1.55 40.30 -23.89
CA GLU A 188 -1.72 40.93 -25.19
C GLU A 188 -0.39 41.53 -25.66
N GLU A 189 0.12 41.06 -26.80
CA GLU A 189 1.12 41.79 -27.60
C GLU A 189 0.44 42.31 -28.87
N ASP A 190 0.06 43.60 -28.83
CA ASP A 190 -0.28 44.41 -29.99
C ASP A 190 0.98 45.06 -30.61
N GLU A 191 1.08 44.88 -31.93
CA GLU A 191 1.58 45.78 -32.99
C GLU A 191 3.01 46.37 -32.96
N ASP A 192 3.83 45.93 -33.95
CA ASP A 192 4.25 46.74 -35.12
C ASP A 192 4.91 45.88 -36.23
#